data_AF-A0A3N9PRV5-F1
#
_entry.id   AF-A0A3N9PRV5-F1
#
_cell.length_a   1.000
_cell.length_b   1.000
_cell.length_c   1.000
_cell.angle_alpha   90.00
_cell.angle_beta   90.00
_cell.angle_gamma   90.00
#
_symmetry.space_group_name_H-M   'P 1'
#
loop_
_entity.id
_entity.type
_entity.pdbx_description
1 polymer ?
#
loop_
_entity_poly.entity_id
_entity_poly.type
_entity_poly.pdbx_seq_one_letter_code
_entity_poly.pdbx_strand_id
1 'polypeptide(L)'
;MKKVVCIISITAFVLLALLTSCDNQKKQNDLLTQIEPPAGIVENPDTSWTFSGSDTTAIPPSAGELEIISHGPEGETQGQVQIKIEFPRPLIPLTTLSDARRDAVLRHFTLEPRIEGRFRILGTSAVVFEPVHSLPMATDFTVTVTRGLRDLENYQLPEDFSWTFSTPLPDIRITPSNSSTGVDIKTVIQVRSSTALDMESLKEKTSLTETTTGKKVDFELMESDKNISPEQDIGMQRVVYDYFLKPANVLRKDTPYIVKIEAGLMTYRGNRPLPQPVISNFRTFPPFRFKDTGFGQGCGGHLTTRPYLSFTTRPEQESIKENILIKPETEEFPFYLYGYGANDIGINDYTLEPNTTYTIIFKENLKDTYGQNLENPGETTIVTGDLTPKMWGPQGYQIITPNIEPKLGIKTVRIPSAFYRVIALKPEHILFRERLDYYYSINKFMENIRIPEKKEDIQLNEEGIGKTFFDLSPYLNKDNFGAVAYSFKSPVVECYEKPIEFNGLLLRTNLGIFTQFHPTAGIIKVNQLTDGLPVAGTKIRLYREDDLPRLDKARDLMSETGPPKIQACFEGVTDENGLLVMTPEQMASCTKRRATNKAINELLPPEMDPDDIMYNRERFGFAEPP
;
A
#
# COMPACT_ATOMS: atom_id res chain seq x y z
N MET A 1 16.03 -23.68 54.92
CA MET A 1 15.75 -24.92 54.15
C MET A 1 14.24 -25.08 54.00
N LYS A 2 13.75 -25.59 52.84
CA LYS A 2 12.35 -26.03 52.55
C LYS A 2 11.25 -24.97 52.76
N LYS A 3 10.77 -24.36 51.66
CA LYS A 3 9.58 -24.73 50.84
C LYS A 3 8.26 -24.31 51.52
N VAL A 4 7.69 -23.18 51.10
CA VAL A 4 6.64 -23.04 50.06
C VAL A 4 5.25 -23.44 50.57
N VAL A 5 4.39 -22.43 50.71
CA VAL A 5 2.94 -22.53 50.87
C VAL A 5 2.32 -21.58 49.84
N CYS A 6 1.37 -22.06 49.05
CA CYS A 6 0.51 -21.22 48.21
C CYS A 6 -0.85 -21.91 48.12
N ILE A 7 -1.91 -21.24 48.58
CA ILE A 7 -3.27 -21.79 48.70
C ILE A 7 -4.24 -20.86 47.97
N ILE A 8 -4.62 -21.26 46.77
CA ILE A 8 -6.02 -21.46 46.30
C ILE A 8 -7.08 -20.50 46.89
N SER A 9 -7.62 -19.56 46.08
CA SER A 9 -8.96 -19.66 45.42
C SER A 9 -9.70 -18.33 45.14
N ILE A 10 -10.49 -18.31 44.04
CA ILE A 10 -11.76 -17.55 43.83
C ILE A 10 -11.61 -15.99 43.74
N THR A 11 -11.97 -15.22 42.68
CA THR A 11 -12.80 -15.37 41.44
C THR A 11 -12.51 -14.18 40.48
N ALA A 12 -13.02 -13.96 39.24
CA ALA A 12 -13.86 -14.66 38.24
C ALA A 12 -13.69 -13.99 36.84
N PHE A 13 -14.14 -14.64 35.75
CA PHE A 13 -14.33 -14.14 34.35
C PHE A 13 -13.06 -13.63 33.62
N VAL A 14 -12.77 -13.96 32.34
CA VAL A 14 -13.58 -14.10 31.11
C VAL A 14 -12.98 -15.20 30.17
N LEU A 15 -13.80 -15.79 29.26
CA LEU A 15 -13.53 -16.60 28.01
C LEU A 15 -12.09 -17.15 27.75
N LEU A 16 -11.85 -18.36 27.20
CA LEU A 16 -12.53 -19.06 26.10
C LEU A 16 -12.14 -20.57 26.09
N ALA A 17 -12.87 -21.41 25.32
CA ALA A 17 -12.80 -22.87 25.36
C ALA A 17 -11.69 -23.52 24.50
N LEU A 18 -11.29 -24.73 24.88
CA LEU A 18 -10.41 -25.61 24.10
C LEU A 18 -10.68 -27.10 24.40
N LEU A 19 -10.72 -27.90 23.32
CA LEU A 19 -10.62 -29.38 23.19
C LEU A 19 -11.95 -30.17 23.35
N THR A 20 -12.31 -31.17 22.52
CA THR A 20 -11.67 -31.78 21.32
C THR A 20 -12.66 -32.64 20.51
N SER A 21 -12.39 -32.82 19.20
CA SER A 21 -12.66 -34.03 18.40
C SER A 21 -14.12 -34.50 18.17
N CYS A 22 -14.67 -34.26 16.97
CA CYS A 22 -14.85 -35.28 15.91
C CYS A 22 -15.56 -34.70 14.67
N ASP A 23 -15.34 -35.36 13.52
CA ASP A 23 -15.87 -35.13 12.15
C ASP A 23 -15.80 -33.71 11.53
N ASN A 24 -15.21 -33.42 10.35
CA ASN A 24 -14.97 -34.12 9.06
C ASN A 24 -15.99 -33.72 7.96
N GLN A 25 -15.47 -33.52 6.75
CA GLN A 25 -16.14 -33.25 5.46
C GLN A 25 -17.20 -32.12 5.35
N LYS A 26 -16.75 -30.91 4.96
CA LYS A 26 -17.22 -30.06 3.82
C LYS A 26 -16.91 -28.58 4.07
N LYS A 27 -16.27 -27.93 3.10
CA LYS A 27 -15.68 -26.56 3.04
C LYS A 27 -14.14 -26.58 3.13
N GLN A 28 -13.34 -26.80 2.08
CA GLN A 28 -13.61 -27.01 0.63
C GLN A 28 -14.69 -26.10 0.03
N ASN A 29 -14.44 -24.80 0.15
CA ASN A 29 -14.74 -23.70 -0.78
C ASN A 29 -14.75 -22.39 0.02
N ASP A 30 -14.28 -21.33 -0.63
CA ASP A 30 -14.41 -19.92 -0.24
C ASP A 30 -13.74 -19.48 1.07
N LEU A 31 -12.40 -19.36 1.05
CA LEU A 31 -11.63 -18.39 1.85
C LEU A 31 -10.17 -18.23 1.37
N LEU A 32 -10.00 -17.90 0.09
CA LEU A 32 -8.73 -17.38 -0.48
C LEU A 32 -9.04 -16.31 -1.54
N THR A 33 -9.52 -15.16 -1.07
CA THR A 33 -9.67 -13.94 -1.87
C THR A 33 -9.41 -12.71 -0.99
N GLN A 34 -8.83 -11.67 -1.62
CA GLN A 34 -8.57 -10.32 -1.10
C GLN A 34 -7.38 -10.12 -0.15
N ILE A 35 -6.19 -9.95 -0.75
CA ILE A 35 -5.38 -8.73 -0.56
C ILE A 35 -4.92 -8.25 -1.95
N GLU A 36 -5.25 -7.03 -2.34
CA GLU A 36 -4.75 -6.36 -3.55
C GLU A 36 -3.56 -5.44 -3.23
N PRO A 37 -2.56 -5.31 -4.11
CA PRO A 37 -1.64 -4.18 -4.16
C PRO A 37 -2.12 -3.09 -5.16
N PRO A 38 -1.61 -1.84 -5.05
CA PRO A 38 -2.18 -0.67 -5.73
C PRO A 38 -1.70 -0.46 -7.18
N ALA A 39 -2.36 0.49 -7.85
CA ALA A 39 -2.28 0.78 -9.27
C ALA A 39 -0.90 1.21 -9.80
N GLY A 40 -0.56 0.67 -10.97
CA GLY A 40 0.40 1.23 -11.92
C GLY A 40 -0.11 0.97 -13.33
N ILE A 41 -0.59 2.00 -14.03
CA ILE A 41 -1.12 1.86 -15.39
C ILE A 41 0.05 1.67 -16.36
N VAL A 42 0.15 0.47 -16.92
CA VAL A 42 0.81 0.22 -18.20
C VAL A 42 -0.24 -0.40 -19.11
N GLU A 43 -0.31 0.08 -20.35
CA GLU A 43 -1.35 -0.29 -21.30
C GLU A 43 -1.39 -1.80 -21.53
N ASN A 44 -2.60 -2.34 -21.63
CA ASN A 44 -2.86 -3.75 -21.88
C ASN A 44 -2.17 -4.15 -23.20
N PRO A 45 -1.20 -5.10 -23.21
CA PRO A 45 -0.63 -5.58 -24.46
C PRO A 45 -1.74 -6.21 -25.27
N ASP A 46 -1.89 -5.73 -26.50
CA ASP A 46 -3.01 -6.03 -27.37
C ASP A 46 -3.21 -7.55 -27.55
N THR A 47 -4.34 -8.07 -27.07
CA THR A 47 -4.73 -9.48 -27.28
C THR A 47 -5.32 -9.71 -28.68
N SER A 48 -5.18 -8.76 -29.61
CA SER A 48 -5.46 -8.98 -31.01
C SER A 48 -4.41 -9.93 -31.62
N TRP A 49 -4.88 -11.12 -32.02
CA TRP A 49 -4.09 -12.05 -32.81
C TRP A 49 -3.90 -11.50 -34.23
N THR A 50 -2.88 -10.66 -34.40
CA THR A 50 -2.45 -10.18 -35.71
C THR A 50 -1.54 -11.20 -36.36
N PHE A 51 -2.12 -12.11 -37.13
CA PHE A 51 -1.36 -12.97 -38.04
C PHE A 51 -0.68 -12.11 -39.10
N SER A 52 0.65 -12.02 -39.02
CA SER A 52 1.48 -11.52 -40.13
C SER A 52 1.42 -12.53 -41.28
N GLY A 53 0.45 -12.36 -42.19
CA GLY A 53 0.39 -13.17 -43.40
C GLY A 53 1.59 -12.87 -44.30
N SER A 54 2.54 -13.81 -44.37
CA SER A 54 3.60 -13.84 -45.38
C SER A 54 3.43 -15.06 -46.28
N ASP A 55 2.98 -14.81 -47.52
CA ASP A 55 3.00 -15.71 -48.69
C ASP A 55 2.99 -17.23 -48.43
N THR A 56 1.83 -17.77 -48.04
CA THR A 56 1.48 -19.13 -48.44
C THR A 56 0.87 -19.12 -49.84
N THR A 57 1.69 -19.39 -50.86
CA THR A 57 1.21 -20.06 -52.07
C THR A 57 0.81 -21.48 -51.70
N ALA A 58 -0.36 -21.63 -51.08
CA ALA A 58 -0.90 -22.92 -50.67
C ALA A 58 -1.16 -23.79 -51.91
N ILE A 59 -0.26 -24.74 -52.15
CA ILE A 59 -0.48 -25.83 -53.09
C ILE A 59 -1.63 -26.66 -52.51
N PRO A 60 -2.70 -26.99 -53.27
CA PRO A 60 -3.76 -27.87 -52.76
C PRO A 60 -3.16 -29.25 -52.43
N PRO A 61 -3.64 -29.92 -51.36
CA PRO A 61 -2.99 -31.11 -50.81
C PRO A 61 -2.79 -32.20 -51.86
N SER A 62 -1.58 -32.74 -51.91
CA SER A 62 -1.26 -33.91 -52.72
C SER A 62 -2.12 -35.08 -52.27
N ALA A 63 -2.94 -35.63 -53.19
CA ALA A 63 -3.84 -36.74 -52.92
C ALA A 63 -3.05 -38.07 -52.75
N GLY A 64 -2.28 -38.17 -51.66
CA GLY A 64 -1.32 -39.25 -51.43
C GLY A 64 -0.45 -39.14 -50.17
N GLU A 65 -0.36 -37.97 -49.53
CA GLU A 65 0.65 -37.68 -48.51
C GLU A 65 0.05 -37.39 -47.12
N LEU A 66 0.84 -37.68 -46.07
CA LEU A 66 0.53 -37.34 -44.68
C LEU A 66 1.21 -36.02 -44.33
N GLU A 67 0.39 -35.03 -43.96
CA GLU A 67 0.84 -33.71 -43.52
C GLU A 67 0.81 -33.60 -41.98
N ILE A 68 1.57 -32.65 -41.43
CA ILE A 68 1.49 -32.21 -40.03
C ILE A 68 0.76 -30.87 -40.02
N ILE A 69 -0.41 -30.80 -39.37
CA ILE A 69 -1.24 -29.58 -39.36
C ILE A 69 -0.85 -28.60 -38.26
N SER A 70 -0.25 -29.08 -37.18
CA SER A 70 0.27 -28.25 -36.10
C SER A 70 1.40 -28.99 -35.40
N HIS A 71 2.41 -28.24 -34.99
CA HIS A 71 3.47 -28.72 -34.13
C HIS A 71 3.84 -27.60 -33.14
N GLY A 72 4.47 -27.96 -32.04
CA GLY A 72 4.93 -26.99 -31.08
C GLY A 72 5.67 -27.62 -29.90
N PRO A 73 6.38 -26.80 -29.11
CA PRO A 73 6.60 -25.37 -29.33
C PRO A 73 7.61 -25.09 -30.48
N GLU A 74 7.74 -23.83 -30.87
CA GLU A 74 8.75 -23.32 -31.81
C GLU A 74 9.51 -22.14 -31.18
N GLY A 75 10.77 -21.93 -31.55
CA GLY A 75 11.54 -20.75 -31.14
C GLY A 75 11.81 -20.65 -29.63
N GLU A 76 11.99 -19.43 -29.11
CA GLU A 76 12.17 -19.16 -27.68
C GLU A 76 10.85 -19.31 -26.92
N THR A 77 10.77 -20.29 -26.03
CA THR A 77 9.56 -20.56 -25.24
C THR A 77 9.48 -19.70 -23.98
N GLN A 78 8.26 -19.55 -23.45
CA GLN A 78 7.98 -18.95 -22.14
C GLN A 78 7.00 -19.84 -21.36
N GLY A 79 7.12 -19.86 -20.03
CA GLY A 79 6.18 -20.58 -19.17
C GLY A 79 6.22 -22.10 -19.37
N GLN A 80 5.04 -22.76 -19.33
CA GLN A 80 4.95 -24.21 -19.35
C GLN A 80 5.08 -24.79 -20.77
N VAL A 81 6.22 -25.44 -21.01
CA VAL A 81 6.56 -26.06 -22.29
C VAL A 81 5.97 -27.46 -22.41
N GLN A 82 5.19 -27.72 -23.47
CA GLN A 82 4.70 -29.06 -23.83
C GLN A 82 4.93 -29.31 -25.32
N ILE A 83 5.62 -30.41 -25.65
CA ILE A 83 5.85 -30.81 -27.04
C ILE A 83 4.59 -31.54 -27.55
N LYS A 84 4.03 -31.06 -28.65
CA LYS A 84 2.80 -31.60 -29.27
C LYS A 84 2.91 -31.57 -30.79
N ILE A 85 2.41 -32.62 -31.45
CA ILE A 85 2.27 -32.74 -32.90
C ILE A 85 0.84 -33.17 -33.20
N GLU A 86 0.19 -32.52 -34.16
CA GLU A 86 -1.17 -32.85 -34.61
C GLU A 86 -1.19 -33.19 -36.10
N PHE A 87 -1.97 -34.21 -36.43
CA PHE A 87 -2.13 -34.74 -37.78
C PHE A 87 -3.59 -34.58 -38.22
N PRO A 88 -3.86 -34.33 -39.52
CA PRO A 88 -5.21 -34.13 -40.05
C PRO A 88 -6.06 -35.40 -40.01
N ARG A 89 -5.41 -36.57 -39.95
CA ARG A 89 -6.05 -37.89 -39.96
C ARG A 89 -5.54 -38.76 -38.80
N PRO A 90 -6.34 -39.73 -38.32
CA PRO A 90 -5.92 -40.65 -37.26
C PRO A 90 -4.70 -41.49 -37.63
N LEU A 91 -3.71 -41.57 -36.74
CA LEU A 91 -2.56 -42.49 -36.85
C LEU A 91 -2.92 -43.92 -36.39
N ILE A 92 -3.83 -44.01 -35.42
CA ILE A 92 -4.33 -45.26 -34.83
C ILE A 92 -5.86 -45.32 -34.79
N PRO A 93 -6.47 -46.53 -34.86
CA PRO A 93 -7.89 -46.71 -34.57
C PRO A 93 -8.26 -46.30 -33.13
N LEU A 94 -9.48 -45.79 -32.94
CA LEU A 94 -10.01 -45.45 -31.61
C LEU A 94 -10.12 -46.68 -30.67
N THR A 95 -10.31 -47.87 -31.25
CA THR A 95 -10.49 -49.15 -30.52
C THR A 95 -9.18 -49.93 -30.29
N THR A 96 -8.01 -49.33 -30.58
CA THR A 96 -6.74 -50.06 -30.56
C THR A 96 -6.30 -50.41 -29.14
N LEU A 97 -6.45 -51.69 -28.78
CA LEU A 97 -5.92 -52.26 -27.54
C LEU A 97 -4.48 -52.79 -27.67
N SER A 98 -3.96 -52.99 -28.89
CA SER A 98 -2.63 -53.57 -29.11
C SER A 98 -1.50 -52.53 -29.07
N ASP A 99 -0.46 -52.81 -28.28
CA ASP A 99 0.70 -51.92 -28.15
C ASP A 99 1.52 -51.84 -29.45
N ALA A 100 1.65 -52.95 -30.19
CA ALA A 100 2.50 -53.05 -31.38
C ALA A 100 2.27 -51.98 -32.47
N ARG A 101 1.02 -51.53 -32.74
CA ARG A 101 0.77 -50.43 -33.70
C ARG A 101 1.12 -49.08 -33.09
N ARG A 102 0.88 -48.86 -31.79
CA ARG A 102 1.28 -47.62 -31.11
C ARG A 102 2.80 -47.51 -31.10
N ASP A 103 3.52 -48.58 -30.75
CA ASP A 103 4.98 -48.62 -30.78
C ASP A 103 5.53 -48.37 -32.19
N ALA A 104 4.87 -48.89 -33.23
CA ALA A 104 5.27 -48.62 -34.61
C ALA A 104 5.14 -47.15 -34.99
N VAL A 105 4.05 -46.49 -34.61
CA VAL A 105 3.87 -45.03 -34.80
C VAL A 105 4.89 -44.24 -33.97
N LEU A 106 5.02 -44.56 -32.68
CA LEU A 106 5.86 -43.80 -31.74
C LEU A 106 7.36 -43.89 -32.04
N ARG A 107 7.83 -44.97 -32.68
CA ARG A 107 9.21 -45.08 -33.19
C ARG A 107 9.59 -44.04 -34.24
N HIS A 108 8.62 -43.37 -34.88
CA HIS A 108 8.94 -42.29 -35.82
C HIS A 108 9.34 -40.99 -35.14
N PHE A 109 9.05 -40.81 -33.85
CA PHE A 109 9.25 -39.57 -33.11
C PHE A 109 10.51 -39.64 -32.24
N THR A 110 11.36 -38.63 -32.36
CA THR A 110 12.60 -38.50 -31.58
C THR A 110 12.77 -37.09 -31.04
N LEU A 111 13.51 -36.98 -29.93
CA LEU A 111 13.82 -35.73 -29.24
C LEU A 111 15.32 -35.73 -28.92
N GLU A 112 16.02 -34.67 -29.33
CA GLU A 112 17.45 -34.47 -29.10
C GLU A 112 17.68 -33.10 -28.43
N PRO A 113 18.44 -33.00 -27.32
CA PRO A 113 19.07 -34.10 -26.57
C PRO A 113 18.02 -35.05 -25.96
N ARG A 114 18.39 -36.32 -25.85
CA ARG A 114 17.51 -37.33 -25.25
C ARG A 114 17.39 -37.09 -23.74
N ILE A 115 16.16 -36.98 -23.27
CA ILE A 115 15.81 -36.86 -21.85
C ILE A 115 14.84 -37.98 -21.46
N GLU A 116 14.77 -38.29 -20.17
CA GLU A 116 13.86 -39.32 -19.67
C GLU A 116 12.40 -38.93 -19.89
N GLY A 117 11.69 -39.78 -20.63
CA GLY A 117 10.33 -39.53 -21.09
C GLY A 117 9.95 -40.48 -22.21
N ARG A 118 8.75 -40.29 -22.76
CA ARG A 118 8.27 -41.00 -23.94
C ARG A 118 7.30 -40.14 -24.74
N PHE A 119 7.25 -40.37 -26.05
CA PHE A 119 6.12 -39.92 -26.83
C PHE A 119 4.89 -40.80 -26.51
N ARG A 120 3.70 -40.20 -26.45
CA ARG A 120 2.42 -40.89 -26.31
C ARG A 120 1.39 -40.31 -27.27
N ILE A 121 0.54 -41.17 -27.82
CA ILE A 121 -0.60 -40.74 -28.63
C ILE A 121 -1.71 -40.22 -27.70
N LEU A 122 -2.23 -39.03 -28.01
CA LEU A 122 -3.35 -38.39 -27.35
C LEU A 122 -4.56 -38.42 -28.30
N GLY A 123 -5.63 -39.10 -27.90
CA GLY A 123 -6.74 -39.43 -28.81
C GLY A 123 -6.26 -40.40 -29.90
N THR A 124 -6.44 -40.03 -31.17
CA THR A 124 -6.04 -40.85 -32.32
C THR A 124 -5.13 -40.13 -33.32
N SER A 125 -5.05 -38.80 -33.28
CA SER A 125 -4.38 -37.94 -34.28
C SER A 125 -3.37 -36.94 -33.70
N ALA A 126 -3.14 -36.92 -32.38
CA ALA A 126 -2.12 -36.08 -31.75
C ALA A 126 -1.07 -36.94 -31.04
N VAL A 127 0.18 -36.47 -31.03
CA VAL A 127 1.30 -37.07 -30.31
C VAL A 127 1.90 -36.03 -29.38
N VAL A 128 2.12 -36.38 -28.11
CA VAL A 128 2.72 -35.52 -27.09
C VAL A 128 3.97 -36.17 -26.51
N PHE A 129 4.95 -35.37 -26.10
CA PHE A 129 6.05 -35.87 -25.26
C PHE A 129 5.66 -35.78 -23.78
N GLU A 130 5.77 -36.89 -23.06
CA GLU A 130 5.59 -36.98 -21.61
C GLU A 130 6.98 -37.20 -20.97
N PRO A 131 7.65 -36.15 -20.48
CA PRO A 131 8.91 -36.29 -19.76
C PRO A 131 8.66 -36.81 -18.33
N VAL A 132 9.64 -37.52 -17.76
CA VAL A 132 9.58 -38.01 -16.37
C VAL A 132 9.78 -36.86 -15.37
N HIS A 133 10.67 -35.93 -15.73
CA HIS A 133 10.97 -34.69 -15.01
C HIS A 133 10.53 -33.49 -15.87
N SER A 134 10.66 -32.24 -15.39
CA SER A 134 10.46 -31.09 -16.28
C SER A 134 11.51 -31.07 -17.39
N LEU A 135 11.22 -30.39 -18.50
CA LEU A 135 12.25 -30.05 -19.48
C LEU A 135 13.33 -29.18 -18.78
N PRO A 136 14.63 -29.47 -18.97
CA PRO A 136 15.72 -28.61 -18.51
C PRO A 136 15.58 -27.17 -19.02
N MET A 137 15.90 -26.19 -18.17
CA MET A 137 16.02 -24.78 -18.57
C MET A 137 17.33 -24.52 -19.31
N ALA A 138 17.36 -23.47 -20.14
CA ALA A 138 18.46 -23.17 -21.06
C ALA A 138 18.87 -24.40 -21.89
N THR A 139 17.94 -24.91 -22.71
CA THR A 139 18.18 -26.06 -23.57
C THR A 139 17.54 -25.88 -24.93
N ASP A 140 18.35 -26.07 -25.98
CA ASP A 140 17.87 -26.16 -27.35
C ASP A 140 17.53 -27.61 -27.67
N PHE A 141 16.30 -27.85 -28.11
CA PHE A 141 15.72 -29.15 -28.43
C PHE A 141 15.34 -29.23 -29.89
N THR A 142 15.74 -30.31 -30.56
CA THR A 142 15.25 -30.69 -31.89
C THR A 142 14.30 -31.86 -31.76
N VAL A 143 13.13 -31.75 -32.39
CA VAL A 143 12.15 -32.82 -32.50
C VAL A 143 12.11 -33.28 -33.95
N THR A 144 12.17 -34.58 -34.18
CA THR A 144 12.15 -35.16 -35.53
C THR A 144 11.07 -36.24 -35.65
N VAL A 145 10.22 -36.09 -36.67
CA VAL A 145 9.27 -37.09 -37.16
C VAL A 145 9.84 -37.67 -38.45
N THR A 146 10.31 -38.91 -38.38
CA THR A 146 10.96 -39.58 -39.51
C THR A 146 9.96 -39.98 -40.60
N ARG A 147 10.39 -39.85 -41.86
CA ARG A 147 9.66 -40.26 -43.07
C ARG A 147 9.19 -41.71 -42.99
N GLY A 148 8.09 -41.99 -43.68
CA GLY A 148 7.48 -43.33 -43.64
C GLY A 148 6.46 -43.53 -42.54
N LEU A 149 6.25 -42.55 -41.64
CA LEU A 149 5.07 -42.51 -40.78
C LEU A 149 3.81 -42.57 -41.65
N ARG A 150 2.83 -43.40 -41.28
CA ARG A 150 1.55 -43.55 -41.99
C ARG A 150 0.35 -43.33 -41.08
N ASP A 151 -0.71 -42.79 -41.66
CA ASP A 151 -2.03 -42.71 -41.03
C ASP A 151 -2.86 -44.00 -41.23
N LEU A 152 -4.13 -43.98 -40.83
CA LEU A 152 -5.08 -45.07 -41.05
C LEU A 152 -5.42 -45.33 -42.53
N GLU A 153 -5.30 -44.32 -43.39
CA GLU A 153 -5.63 -44.37 -44.81
C GLU A 153 -4.40 -44.75 -45.66
N ASN A 154 -3.28 -45.06 -45.00
CA ASN A 154 -1.96 -45.43 -45.54
C ASN A 154 -1.20 -44.30 -46.24
N TYR A 155 -1.69 -43.06 -46.18
CA TYR A 155 -0.92 -41.91 -46.64
C TYR A 155 0.35 -41.75 -45.80
N GLN A 156 1.44 -41.35 -46.44
CA GLN A 156 2.79 -41.45 -45.89
C GLN A 156 3.43 -40.06 -45.76
N LEU A 157 4.18 -39.84 -44.67
CA LEU A 157 5.06 -38.67 -44.55
C LEU A 157 6.24 -38.85 -45.51
N PRO A 158 6.43 -37.98 -46.53
CA PRO A 158 7.37 -38.22 -47.62
C PRO A 158 8.84 -38.03 -47.19
N GLU A 159 9.11 -37.03 -46.35
CA GLU A 159 10.44 -36.62 -45.90
C GLU A 159 10.51 -36.54 -44.36
N ASP A 160 11.72 -36.42 -43.80
CA ASP A 160 11.90 -36.27 -42.35
C ASP A 160 11.49 -34.84 -41.96
N PHE A 161 10.48 -34.70 -41.11
CA PHE A 161 10.05 -33.40 -40.59
C PHE A 161 10.76 -33.11 -39.27
N SER A 162 11.53 -32.02 -39.20
CA SER A 162 12.25 -31.63 -37.98
C SER A 162 12.14 -30.14 -37.69
N TRP A 163 12.03 -29.78 -36.42
CA TRP A 163 12.05 -28.40 -35.96
C TRP A 163 12.80 -28.28 -34.63
N THR A 164 13.17 -27.04 -34.28
CA THR A 164 13.91 -26.73 -33.06
C THR A 164 13.17 -25.68 -32.23
N PHE A 165 13.25 -25.82 -30.91
CA PHE A 165 12.78 -24.84 -29.93
C PHE A 165 13.76 -24.74 -28.77
N SER A 166 13.66 -23.66 -28.00
CA SER A 166 14.54 -23.38 -26.88
C SER A 166 13.74 -23.22 -25.59
N THR A 167 14.18 -23.85 -24.50
CA THR A 167 13.60 -23.61 -23.16
C THR A 167 14.12 -22.29 -22.56
N PRO A 168 13.35 -21.64 -21.66
CA PRO A 168 13.70 -20.32 -21.14
C PRO A 168 15.06 -20.34 -20.43
N LEU A 169 15.79 -19.23 -20.53
CA LEU A 169 17.00 -19.00 -19.74
C LEU A 169 16.66 -18.84 -18.24
N PRO A 170 17.57 -19.18 -17.32
CA PRO A 170 17.34 -18.99 -15.89
C PRO A 170 17.32 -17.51 -15.50
N ASP A 171 16.46 -17.16 -14.54
CA ASP A 171 16.62 -15.92 -13.78
C ASP A 171 17.74 -16.12 -12.76
N ILE A 172 18.73 -15.23 -12.76
CA ILE A 172 19.88 -15.28 -11.87
C ILE A 172 20.05 -13.90 -11.21
N ARG A 173 20.06 -13.88 -9.88
CA ARG A 173 20.16 -12.65 -9.08
C ARG A 173 21.32 -12.76 -8.10
N ILE A 174 22.10 -11.69 -7.99
CA ILE A 174 23.23 -11.60 -7.08
C ILE A 174 22.85 -10.65 -5.93
N THR A 175 23.08 -11.08 -4.69
CA THR A 175 22.95 -10.28 -3.47
C THR A 175 24.35 -10.15 -2.83
N PRO A 176 24.85 -8.96 -2.46
CA PRO A 176 24.21 -7.64 -2.54
C PRO A 176 23.79 -7.25 -3.95
N SER A 177 22.63 -6.59 -4.06
CA SER A 177 22.06 -6.13 -5.34
C SER A 177 22.95 -5.05 -5.98
N ASN A 178 22.81 -4.88 -7.30
CA ASN A 178 23.61 -3.88 -8.02
C ASN A 178 23.42 -2.47 -7.45
N SER A 179 24.52 -1.74 -7.29
CA SER A 179 24.63 -0.42 -6.64
C SER A 179 24.35 -0.40 -5.13
N SER A 180 24.34 -1.55 -4.43
CA SER A 180 24.22 -1.57 -2.97
C SER A 180 25.40 -0.85 -2.29
N THR A 181 25.12 -0.04 -1.28
CA THR A 181 26.13 0.63 -0.44
C THR A 181 25.98 0.20 1.01
N GLY A 182 27.00 0.45 1.84
CA GLY A 182 26.97 0.07 3.26
C GLY A 182 27.15 -1.43 3.51
N VAL A 183 27.59 -2.21 2.52
CA VAL A 183 27.69 -3.68 2.66
C VAL A 183 28.70 -4.08 3.73
N ASP A 184 28.40 -5.10 4.52
CA ASP A 184 29.34 -5.63 5.52
C ASP A 184 30.63 -6.16 4.88
N ILE A 185 31.79 -5.83 5.45
CA ILE A 185 33.10 -6.31 4.99
C ILE A 185 33.28 -7.84 5.11
N LYS A 186 32.43 -8.53 5.86
CA LYS A 186 32.34 -9.99 6.01
C LYS A 186 31.14 -10.58 5.24
N THR A 187 30.54 -9.82 4.33
CA THR A 187 29.38 -10.28 3.54
C THR A 187 29.66 -11.62 2.85
N VAL A 188 28.65 -12.49 2.84
CA VAL A 188 28.60 -13.65 1.96
C VAL A 188 27.71 -13.28 0.79
N ILE A 189 28.26 -13.35 -0.41
CA ILE A 189 27.57 -12.97 -1.64
C ILE A 189 26.71 -14.16 -2.07
N GLN A 190 25.41 -13.94 -2.22
CA GLN A 190 24.46 -14.97 -2.63
C GLN A 190 24.18 -14.86 -4.13
N VAL A 191 24.35 -15.95 -4.86
CA VAL A 191 23.85 -16.12 -6.23
C VAL A 191 22.61 -17.00 -6.15
N ARG A 192 21.48 -16.46 -6.57
CA ARG A 192 20.18 -17.14 -6.57
C ARG A 192 19.76 -17.44 -8.00
N SER A 193 19.34 -18.67 -8.29
CA SER A 193 18.89 -19.08 -9.62
C SER A 193 17.52 -19.78 -9.60
N SER A 194 16.82 -19.71 -10.73
CA SER A 194 15.53 -20.37 -10.97
C SER A 194 15.62 -21.84 -11.44
N THR A 195 16.83 -22.41 -11.48
CA THR A 195 17.16 -23.79 -11.86
C THR A 195 18.53 -24.16 -11.28
N ALA A 196 18.88 -25.44 -11.25
CA ALA A 196 20.21 -25.86 -10.84
C ALA A 196 21.30 -25.37 -11.83
N LEU A 197 22.35 -24.73 -11.31
CA LEU A 197 23.53 -24.32 -12.07
C LEU A 197 24.60 -25.43 -12.06
N ASP A 198 25.40 -25.52 -13.12
CA ASP A 198 26.57 -26.39 -13.09
C ASP A 198 27.66 -25.75 -12.20
N MET A 199 28.14 -26.48 -11.19
CA MET A 199 29.04 -25.94 -10.17
C MET A 199 30.46 -25.70 -10.67
N GLU A 200 30.93 -26.46 -11.67
CA GLU A 200 32.24 -26.24 -12.28
C GLU A 200 32.21 -25.00 -13.18
N SER A 201 31.20 -24.88 -14.05
CA SER A 201 30.92 -23.70 -14.87
C SER A 201 30.72 -22.45 -14.00
N LEU A 202 29.91 -22.52 -12.94
CA LEU A 202 29.70 -21.39 -12.03
C LEU A 202 31.02 -20.93 -11.38
N LYS A 203 31.88 -21.86 -10.97
CA LYS A 203 33.20 -21.55 -10.43
C LYS A 203 34.15 -20.95 -11.46
N GLU A 204 34.14 -21.44 -12.70
CA GLU A 204 35.00 -20.97 -13.78
C GLU A 204 34.57 -19.58 -14.29
N LYS A 205 33.26 -19.35 -14.44
CA LYS A 205 32.71 -18.10 -15.00
C LYS A 205 32.54 -16.99 -13.97
N THR A 206 32.61 -17.26 -12.66
CA THR A 206 32.41 -16.21 -11.65
C THR A 206 33.71 -15.58 -11.16
N SER A 207 33.69 -14.26 -11.01
CA SER A 207 34.78 -13.48 -10.43
C SER A 207 34.26 -12.45 -9.42
N LEU A 208 35.02 -12.23 -8.36
CA LEU A 208 34.89 -11.09 -7.46
C LEU A 208 36.13 -10.21 -7.65
N THR A 209 35.93 -8.94 -7.99
CA THR A 209 37.03 -7.99 -8.28
C THR A 209 36.81 -6.70 -7.53
N GLU A 210 37.88 -6.13 -6.96
CA GLU A 210 37.86 -4.79 -6.38
C GLU A 210 37.97 -3.74 -7.49
N THR A 211 36.97 -2.87 -7.64
CA THR A 211 36.88 -1.94 -8.78
C THR A 211 38.01 -0.92 -8.79
N THR A 212 38.45 -0.45 -7.62
CA THR A 212 39.45 0.63 -7.51
C THR A 212 40.86 0.22 -7.93
N THR A 213 41.24 -1.05 -7.69
CA THR A 213 42.59 -1.55 -8.03
C THR A 213 42.60 -2.57 -9.16
N GLY A 214 41.43 -3.07 -9.60
CA GLY A 214 41.31 -4.20 -10.52
C GLY A 214 41.77 -5.54 -9.92
N LYS A 215 42.05 -5.60 -8.62
CA LYS A 215 42.55 -6.80 -7.95
C LYS A 215 41.41 -7.82 -7.78
N LYS A 216 41.62 -9.05 -8.27
CA LYS A 216 40.74 -10.18 -7.98
C LYS A 216 40.77 -10.54 -6.48
N VAL A 217 39.61 -10.91 -5.95
CA VAL A 217 39.43 -11.40 -4.58
C VAL A 217 39.06 -12.87 -4.67
N ASP A 218 39.89 -13.74 -4.06
CA ASP A 218 39.59 -15.17 -3.99
C ASP A 218 38.36 -15.41 -3.10
N PHE A 219 37.57 -16.41 -3.46
CA PHE A 219 36.35 -16.78 -2.73
C PHE A 219 36.18 -18.30 -2.67
N GLU A 220 35.52 -18.76 -1.61
CA GLU A 220 35.00 -20.12 -1.47
C GLU A 220 33.57 -20.13 -2.07
N LEU A 221 33.33 -20.98 -3.08
CA LEU A 221 32.00 -21.21 -3.64
C LEU A 221 31.38 -22.41 -2.93
N MET A 222 30.19 -22.23 -2.37
CA MET A 222 29.41 -23.25 -1.67
C MET A 222 28.00 -23.32 -2.26
N GLU A 223 27.41 -24.50 -2.26
CA GLU A 223 25.98 -24.68 -2.52
C GLU A 223 25.19 -24.69 -1.20
N SER A 224 23.93 -24.29 -1.23
CA SER A 224 23.03 -24.34 -0.07
C SER A 224 22.52 -25.77 0.19
N ASP A 225 22.66 -26.26 1.43
CA ASP A 225 22.07 -27.54 1.89
C ASP A 225 20.52 -27.60 1.75
N LYS A 226 19.87 -26.47 1.44
CA LYS A 226 18.43 -26.37 1.20
C LYS A 226 18.03 -26.52 -0.27
N ASN A 227 18.99 -26.57 -1.19
CA ASN A 227 18.71 -26.86 -2.58
C ASN A 227 18.19 -28.31 -2.68
N ILE A 228 17.15 -28.53 -3.48
CA ILE A 228 16.73 -29.90 -3.83
C ILE A 228 17.77 -30.52 -4.77
N SER A 229 17.79 -31.85 -4.90
CA SER A 229 18.69 -32.51 -5.84
C SER A 229 18.44 -31.96 -7.27
N PRO A 230 19.47 -31.59 -8.05
CA PRO A 230 19.30 -31.09 -9.42
C PRO A 230 18.55 -32.02 -10.38
N GLU A 231 18.59 -33.34 -10.11
CA GLU A 231 17.81 -34.35 -10.83
C GLU A 231 16.30 -34.23 -10.55
N GLN A 232 15.94 -33.70 -9.38
CA GLN A 232 14.57 -33.40 -8.97
C GLN A 232 14.12 -31.99 -9.38
N ASP A 233 14.92 -31.23 -10.14
CA ASP A 233 14.51 -29.91 -10.62
C ASP A 233 13.25 -30.03 -11.49
N ILE A 234 12.14 -29.49 -10.96
CA ILE A 234 10.84 -29.36 -11.64
C ILE A 234 10.76 -28.09 -12.51
N GLY A 235 11.83 -27.30 -12.53
CA GLY A 235 12.11 -26.22 -13.46
C GLY A 235 11.15 -25.04 -13.40
N MET A 236 11.27 -24.19 -14.43
CA MET A 236 10.33 -23.11 -14.76
C MET A 236 10.01 -22.19 -13.58
N GLN A 237 11.04 -21.76 -12.85
CA GLN A 237 10.94 -20.80 -11.75
C GLN A 237 10.10 -21.24 -10.54
N ARG A 238 9.72 -22.53 -10.43
CA ARG A 238 8.98 -23.09 -9.29
C ARG A 238 9.88 -23.46 -8.10
N VAL A 239 11.18 -23.59 -8.35
CA VAL A 239 12.22 -23.89 -7.35
C VAL A 239 13.28 -22.80 -7.44
N VAL A 240 13.90 -22.53 -6.30
CA VAL A 240 14.97 -21.54 -6.15
C VAL A 240 16.20 -22.25 -5.62
N TYR A 241 17.32 -22.07 -6.30
CA TYR A 241 18.63 -22.60 -5.92
C TYR A 241 19.49 -21.45 -5.41
N ASP A 242 20.10 -21.64 -4.24
CA ASP A 242 20.99 -20.67 -3.61
C ASP A 242 22.44 -21.18 -3.58
N TYR A 243 23.36 -20.33 -4.03
CA TYR A 243 24.80 -20.54 -4.02
C TYR A 243 25.45 -19.37 -3.29
N PHE A 244 26.57 -19.63 -2.61
CA PHE A 244 27.23 -18.67 -1.74
C PHE A 244 28.70 -18.51 -2.10
N LEU A 245 29.10 -17.28 -2.39
CA LEU A 245 30.49 -16.86 -2.57
C LEU A 245 30.94 -16.17 -1.30
N LYS A 246 31.77 -16.84 -0.53
CA LYS A 246 32.36 -16.33 0.70
C LYS A 246 33.78 -15.83 0.41
N PRO A 247 34.05 -14.51 0.49
CA PRO A 247 35.38 -13.97 0.27
C PRO A 247 36.40 -14.63 1.20
N ALA A 248 37.55 -15.04 0.65
CA ALA A 248 38.60 -15.73 1.41
C ALA A 248 39.27 -14.81 2.47
N ASN A 249 39.18 -13.50 2.27
CA ASN A 249 39.65 -12.47 3.19
C ASN A 249 38.53 -11.45 3.42
N VAL A 250 38.53 -10.82 4.60
CA VAL A 250 37.63 -9.69 4.91
C VAL A 250 37.86 -8.58 3.89
N LEU A 251 36.76 -8.07 3.31
CA LEU A 251 36.81 -7.00 2.31
C LEU A 251 37.30 -5.69 2.93
N ARG A 252 37.82 -4.79 2.10
CA ARG A 252 38.25 -3.46 2.56
C ARG A 252 37.02 -2.58 2.80
N LYS A 253 37.07 -1.70 3.81
CA LYS A 253 36.04 -0.68 4.07
C LYS A 253 35.99 0.36 2.95
N ASP A 254 34.85 1.03 2.79
CA ASP A 254 34.56 2.07 1.79
C ASP A 254 34.93 1.70 0.33
N THR A 255 35.01 0.41 0.01
CA THR A 255 35.65 -0.07 -1.22
C THR A 255 34.60 -0.64 -2.17
N PRO A 256 34.58 -0.23 -3.45
CA PRO A 256 33.71 -0.80 -4.46
C PRO A 256 34.23 -2.16 -4.97
N TYR A 257 33.30 -3.09 -5.13
CA TYR A 257 33.51 -4.44 -5.63
C TYR A 257 32.51 -4.76 -6.75
N ILE A 258 32.93 -5.62 -7.68
CA ILE A 258 32.09 -6.19 -8.74
C ILE A 258 32.10 -7.71 -8.59
N VAL A 259 30.90 -8.29 -8.50
CA VAL A 259 30.66 -9.70 -8.78
C VAL A 259 30.25 -9.80 -10.24
N LYS A 260 30.97 -10.61 -11.02
CA LYS A 260 30.66 -10.86 -12.42
C LYS A 260 30.65 -12.35 -12.69
N ILE A 261 29.49 -12.86 -13.09
CA ILE A 261 29.34 -14.17 -13.71
C ILE A 261 29.38 -13.93 -15.22
N GLU A 262 30.39 -14.46 -15.90
CA GLU A 262 30.58 -14.26 -17.33
C GLU A 262 29.50 -14.95 -18.18
N ALA A 263 29.35 -14.51 -19.42
CA ALA A 263 28.62 -15.30 -20.43
C ALA A 263 29.32 -16.66 -20.63
N GLY A 264 28.56 -17.69 -21.01
CA GLY A 264 29.07 -19.06 -21.05
C GLY A 264 28.79 -19.90 -19.79
N LEU A 265 28.01 -19.38 -18.84
CA LEU A 265 27.52 -20.15 -17.69
C LEU A 265 26.56 -21.25 -18.14
N MET A 266 26.74 -22.48 -17.66
CA MET A 266 25.85 -23.61 -17.91
C MET A 266 24.89 -23.88 -16.74
N THR A 267 23.68 -24.33 -17.05
CA THR A 267 22.78 -24.97 -16.08
C THR A 267 23.15 -26.45 -15.95
N TYR A 268 22.82 -27.09 -14.82
CA TYR A 268 23.24 -28.48 -14.54
C TYR A 268 22.71 -29.50 -15.57
N ARG A 269 21.50 -29.28 -16.11
CA ARG A 269 20.84 -30.17 -17.08
C ARG A 269 20.76 -29.60 -18.51
N GLY A 270 21.15 -28.34 -18.73
CA GLY A 270 20.95 -27.66 -20.00
C GLY A 270 22.16 -27.73 -20.93
N ASN A 271 21.90 -27.65 -22.24
CA ASN A 271 22.94 -27.64 -23.27
C ASN A 271 23.26 -26.22 -23.80
N ARG A 272 22.49 -25.20 -23.42
CA ARG A 272 22.66 -23.82 -23.90
C ARG A 272 23.34 -22.94 -22.84
N PRO A 273 24.50 -22.33 -23.15
CA PRO A 273 25.14 -21.38 -22.25
C PRO A 273 24.33 -20.09 -22.12
N LEU A 274 24.43 -19.43 -20.95
CA LEU A 274 23.89 -18.09 -20.75
C LEU A 274 24.59 -17.09 -21.70
N PRO A 275 23.86 -16.35 -22.56
CA PRO A 275 24.46 -15.54 -23.62
C PRO A 275 25.01 -14.18 -23.14
N GLN A 276 24.65 -13.75 -21.92
CA GLN A 276 25.03 -12.45 -21.36
C GLN A 276 25.55 -12.62 -19.92
N PRO A 277 26.51 -11.79 -19.47
CA PRO A 277 27.02 -11.87 -18.12
C PRO A 277 26.01 -11.31 -17.09
N VAL A 278 26.03 -11.85 -15.87
CA VAL A 278 25.28 -11.32 -14.72
C VAL A 278 26.25 -10.55 -13.84
N ILE A 279 25.95 -9.27 -13.58
CA ILE A 279 26.86 -8.35 -12.89
C ILE A 279 26.14 -7.70 -11.70
N SER A 280 26.80 -7.66 -10.55
CA SER A 280 26.40 -6.82 -9.42
C SER A 280 27.59 -6.03 -8.88
N ASN A 281 27.44 -4.71 -8.82
CA ASN A 281 28.37 -3.81 -8.18
C ASN A 281 27.89 -3.51 -6.75
N PHE A 282 28.78 -3.48 -5.77
CA PHE A 282 28.43 -3.02 -4.43
C PHE A 282 29.60 -2.28 -3.77
N ARG A 283 29.32 -1.49 -2.73
CA ARG A 283 30.33 -0.80 -1.91
C ARG A 283 30.17 -1.18 -0.46
N THR A 284 31.27 -1.58 0.17
CA THR A 284 31.31 -1.86 1.61
C THR A 284 31.09 -0.59 2.44
N PHE A 285 30.73 -0.75 3.72
CA PHE A 285 30.51 0.40 4.60
C PHE A 285 31.75 1.29 4.76
N PRO A 286 31.59 2.63 4.83
CA PRO A 286 32.68 3.54 5.13
C PRO A 286 33.09 3.48 6.61
N PRO A 287 34.27 4.02 6.98
CA PRO A 287 34.63 4.23 8.37
C PRO A 287 33.58 5.05 9.12
N PHE A 288 33.27 4.67 10.36
CA PHE A 288 32.27 5.35 11.18
C PHE A 288 32.79 6.71 11.68
N ARG A 289 32.12 7.78 11.25
CA ARG A 289 32.48 9.17 11.52
C ARG A 289 31.23 10.03 11.69
N PHE A 290 31.31 10.97 12.62
CA PHE A 290 30.43 12.13 12.65
C PHE A 290 30.77 13.04 11.47
N LYS A 291 29.75 13.54 10.77
CA LYS A 291 29.91 14.42 9.61
C LYS A 291 29.67 15.88 10.00
N ASP A 292 28.45 16.18 10.40
CA ASP A 292 27.97 17.54 10.68
C ASP A 292 26.65 17.49 11.47
N THR A 293 26.25 18.66 11.98
CA THR A 293 24.89 18.92 12.47
C THR A 293 24.05 19.54 11.36
N GLY A 294 22.74 19.41 11.43
CA GLY A 294 21.84 20.11 10.51
C GLY A 294 20.50 20.40 11.15
N PHE A 295 19.68 21.20 10.45
CA PHE A 295 18.34 21.56 10.89
C PHE A 295 17.30 21.23 9.83
N GLY A 296 16.34 20.37 10.18
CA GLY A 296 15.13 20.18 9.41
C GLY A 296 14.30 21.46 9.38
N GLN A 297 13.75 21.77 8.20
CA GLN A 297 12.98 22.99 7.95
C GLN A 297 11.47 22.79 8.23
N GLY A 298 10.79 23.89 8.54
CA GLY A 298 9.33 23.99 8.60
C GLY A 298 8.70 23.94 9.99
N CYS A 299 7.60 24.68 10.17
CA CYS A 299 6.85 24.88 11.42
C CYS A 299 6.09 23.64 11.97
N GLY A 300 6.57 22.42 11.74
CA GLY A 300 6.00 21.20 12.33
C GLY A 300 6.43 20.95 13.79
N GLY A 301 7.52 21.59 14.22
CA GLY A 301 8.21 21.33 15.50
C GLY A 301 7.55 21.95 16.73
N HIS A 302 8.16 21.69 17.89
CA HIS A 302 8.14 22.61 19.03
C HIS A 302 8.92 23.87 18.68
N LEU A 303 10.11 23.70 18.12
CA LEU A 303 11.03 24.77 17.72
C LEU A 303 10.98 25.01 16.22
N THR A 304 11.26 26.25 15.81
CA THR A 304 11.33 26.68 14.40
C THR A 304 12.41 25.93 13.60
N THR A 305 13.39 25.34 14.29
CA THR A 305 14.48 24.54 13.75
C THR A 305 14.51 23.17 14.41
N ARG A 306 14.59 22.08 13.63
CA ARG A 306 14.67 20.71 14.18
C ARG A 306 16.07 20.12 14.03
N PRO A 307 16.91 20.11 15.08
CA PRO A 307 18.30 19.67 14.97
C PRO A 307 18.44 18.16 14.76
N TYR A 308 19.42 17.77 13.96
CA TYR A 308 19.85 16.39 13.75
C TYR A 308 21.38 16.30 13.63
N LEU A 309 21.91 15.09 13.78
CA LEU A 309 23.33 14.75 13.70
C LEU A 309 23.54 13.75 12.57
N SER A 310 24.46 14.04 11.64
CA SER A 310 24.74 13.15 10.50
C SER A 310 26.00 12.33 10.68
N PHE A 311 25.95 11.07 10.23
CA PHE A 311 27.06 10.11 10.30
C PHE A 311 27.31 9.42 8.94
N THR A 312 28.48 8.80 8.80
CA THR A 312 28.85 7.99 7.63
C THR A 312 28.18 6.61 7.61
N THR A 313 27.91 6.04 8.78
CA THR A 313 27.16 4.79 9.02
C THR A 313 26.21 5.00 10.20
N ARG A 314 25.19 4.14 10.32
CA ARG A 314 24.13 4.26 11.34
C ARG A 314 24.65 3.94 12.74
N PRO A 315 24.57 4.86 13.71
CA PRO A 315 24.92 4.58 15.11
C PRO A 315 24.02 3.49 15.73
N GLU A 316 24.57 2.71 16.67
CA GLU A 316 23.84 1.69 17.43
C GLU A 316 22.99 2.35 18.55
N GLN A 317 21.74 1.92 18.71
CA GLN A 317 20.74 2.56 19.59
C GLN A 317 21.14 2.54 21.07
N GLU A 318 21.75 1.46 21.52
CA GLU A 318 22.29 1.27 22.87
C GLU A 318 23.55 2.14 23.07
N SER A 319 24.51 2.06 22.14
CA SER A 319 25.75 2.84 22.19
C SER A 319 25.50 4.35 22.19
N ILE A 320 24.48 4.84 21.49
CA ILE A 320 24.05 6.26 21.53
C ILE A 320 23.79 6.73 22.97
N LYS A 321 23.07 5.95 23.77
CA LYS A 321 22.70 6.32 25.16
C LYS A 321 23.90 6.39 26.09
N GLU A 322 24.90 5.55 25.87
CA GLU A 322 26.11 5.50 26.69
C GLU A 322 27.17 6.53 26.25
N ASN A 323 27.22 6.87 24.97
CA ASN A 323 28.36 7.56 24.35
C ASN A 323 28.06 8.92 23.72
N ILE A 324 26.81 9.38 23.70
CA ILE A 324 26.45 10.75 23.31
C ILE A 324 25.91 11.48 24.54
N LEU A 325 26.46 12.66 24.83
CA LEU A 325 26.00 13.55 25.89
C LEU A 325 25.57 14.89 25.30
N ILE A 326 24.66 15.58 25.98
CA ILE A 326 24.21 16.93 25.64
C ILE A 326 24.36 17.86 26.86
N LYS A 327 24.73 19.13 26.62
CA LYS A 327 24.88 20.17 27.65
C LYS A 327 24.29 21.51 27.15
N PRO A 328 23.42 22.22 27.89
CA PRO A 328 22.81 21.82 29.17
C PRO A 328 22.12 20.45 29.11
N GLU A 329 22.04 19.79 30.26
CA GLU A 329 21.36 18.49 30.37
C GLU A 329 19.85 18.70 30.20
N THR A 330 19.20 17.80 29.47
CA THR A 330 17.77 17.82 29.16
C THR A 330 17.00 16.94 30.15
N GLU A 331 15.71 17.24 30.41
CA GLU A 331 14.89 16.45 31.35
C GLU A 331 14.76 14.97 30.94
N GLU A 332 14.69 14.71 29.63
CA GLU A 332 14.68 13.39 29.03
C GLU A 332 15.83 13.23 28.02
N PHE A 333 16.24 11.99 27.75
CA PHE A 333 17.27 11.70 26.75
C PHE A 333 16.75 12.04 25.34
N PRO A 334 17.35 13.00 24.62
CA PRO A 334 16.67 13.65 23.50
C PRO A 334 16.90 12.96 22.16
N PHE A 335 17.86 12.03 22.09
CA PHE A 335 18.32 11.44 20.83
C PHE A 335 17.50 10.22 20.42
N TYR A 336 17.02 10.21 19.19
CA TYR A 336 16.32 9.08 18.57
C TYR A 336 16.89 8.78 17.19
N LEU A 337 16.88 7.51 16.78
CA LEU A 337 17.22 7.15 15.41
C LEU A 337 16.01 7.37 14.49
N TYR A 338 16.23 7.95 13.31
CA TYR A 338 15.23 7.90 12.25
C TYR A 338 14.99 6.45 11.76
N GLY A 339 13.96 6.25 10.94
CA GLY A 339 13.54 4.94 10.42
C GLY A 339 14.64 4.15 9.68
N TYR A 340 14.31 2.92 9.29
CA TYR A 340 15.26 1.97 8.68
C TYR A 340 16.07 2.61 7.53
N GLY A 341 17.39 2.44 7.58
CA GLY A 341 18.33 2.90 6.55
C GLY A 341 18.92 4.31 6.76
N ALA A 342 18.36 5.15 7.63
CA ALA A 342 18.94 6.45 7.93
C ALA A 342 20.22 6.31 8.79
N ASN A 343 21.27 7.08 8.47
CA ASN A 343 22.48 7.18 9.32
C ASN A 343 22.37 8.26 10.39
N ASP A 344 21.38 9.15 10.27
CA ASP A 344 21.28 10.35 11.08
C ASP A 344 20.53 10.09 12.40
N ILE A 345 20.91 10.82 13.45
CA ILE A 345 20.23 10.87 14.74
C ILE A 345 19.38 12.14 14.78
N GLY A 346 18.08 12.00 15.04
CA GLY A 346 17.20 13.13 15.34
C GLY A 346 17.29 13.52 16.81
N ILE A 347 17.12 14.81 17.09
CA ILE A 347 17.04 15.33 18.46
C ILE A 347 15.60 15.82 18.70
N ASN A 348 14.97 15.37 19.78
CA ASN A 348 13.59 15.71 20.11
C ASN A 348 13.51 17.17 20.55
N ASP A 349 12.97 18.04 19.70
CA ASP A 349 12.91 19.47 19.91
C ASP A 349 11.99 19.90 21.07
N TYR A 350 11.11 19.02 21.56
CA TYR A 350 10.32 19.24 22.78
C TYR A 350 11.12 19.13 24.08
N THR A 351 12.35 18.62 24.03
CA THR A 351 13.25 18.49 25.21
C THR A 351 14.30 19.60 25.28
N LEU A 352 14.27 20.54 24.33
CA LEU A 352 15.24 21.60 24.18
C LEU A 352 14.58 22.97 24.42
N GLU A 353 15.27 23.82 25.16
CA GLU A 353 14.89 25.22 25.35
C GLU A 353 15.08 26.02 24.04
N PRO A 354 14.22 27.02 23.75
CA PRO A 354 14.38 27.89 22.60
C PRO A 354 15.62 28.80 22.74
N ASN A 355 16.16 29.28 21.62
CA ASN A 355 17.26 30.26 21.56
C ASN A 355 18.49 29.89 22.42
N THR A 356 18.74 28.60 22.61
CA THR A 356 19.73 28.05 23.56
C THR A 356 20.84 27.32 22.81
N THR A 357 22.09 27.53 23.25
CA THR A 357 23.24 26.81 22.70
C THR A 357 23.44 25.49 23.44
N TYR A 358 23.40 24.38 22.72
CA TYR A 358 23.69 23.05 23.23
C TYR A 358 25.00 22.51 22.67
N THR A 359 25.90 22.06 23.54
CA THR A 359 27.09 21.30 23.19
C THR A 359 26.78 19.81 23.25
N ILE A 360 27.06 19.10 22.16
CA ILE A 360 26.86 17.65 22.01
C ILE A 360 28.23 16.99 21.96
N ILE A 361 28.46 16.01 22.83
CA ILE A 361 29.78 15.38 23.03
C ILE A 361 29.70 13.91 22.63
N PHE A 362 30.59 13.49 21.74
CA PHE A 362 30.74 12.13 21.25
C PHE A 362 31.96 11.45 21.89
N LYS A 363 31.73 10.38 22.67
CA LYS A 363 32.81 9.57 23.26
C LYS A 363 33.41 8.61 22.23
N GLU A 364 34.68 8.24 22.43
CA GLU A 364 35.45 7.33 21.57
C GLU A 364 34.81 5.94 21.40
N ASN A 365 34.03 5.51 22.39
CA ASN A 365 33.34 4.21 22.40
C ASN A 365 31.96 4.24 21.73
N LEU A 366 31.54 5.35 21.08
CA LEU A 366 30.33 5.34 20.26
C LEU A 366 30.50 4.35 19.10
N LYS A 367 29.49 3.50 18.88
CA LYS A 367 29.50 2.44 17.87
C LYS A 367 28.42 2.61 16.82
N ASP A 368 28.69 2.01 15.65
CA ASP A 368 27.72 1.83 14.57
C ASP A 368 27.16 0.39 14.51
N THR A 369 26.17 0.18 13.64
CA THR A 369 25.55 -1.14 13.41
C THR A 369 26.49 -2.20 12.83
N TYR A 370 27.72 -1.84 12.44
CA TYR A 370 28.77 -2.75 11.96
C TYR A 370 29.83 -3.03 13.05
N GLY A 371 29.63 -2.49 14.26
CA GLY A 371 30.54 -2.65 15.40
C GLY A 371 31.82 -1.81 15.30
N GLN A 372 31.87 -0.80 14.42
CA GLN A 372 32.97 0.16 14.34
C GLN A 372 32.90 1.14 15.52
N ASN A 373 34.05 1.51 16.09
CA ASN A 373 34.14 2.68 16.96
C ASN A 373 34.22 3.97 16.11
N LEU A 374 33.78 5.10 16.67
CA LEU A 374 33.85 6.41 16.04
C LEU A 374 35.31 6.87 15.84
N GLU A 375 35.71 7.19 14.60
CA GLU A 375 37.10 7.61 14.31
C GLU A 375 37.39 9.08 14.67
N ASN A 376 36.36 9.93 14.76
CA ASN A 376 36.47 11.35 15.11
C ASN A 376 35.59 11.74 16.31
N PRO A 377 35.88 11.21 17.52
CA PRO A 377 35.24 11.68 18.75
C PRO A 377 35.61 13.14 19.03
N GLY A 378 34.77 13.83 19.79
CA GLY A 378 34.88 15.27 20.00
C GLY A 378 33.54 15.88 20.40
N GLU A 379 33.38 17.17 20.16
CA GLU A 379 32.14 17.89 20.44
C GLU A 379 31.70 18.76 19.26
N THR A 380 30.41 19.06 19.20
CA THR A 380 29.80 19.99 18.26
C THR A 380 28.75 20.83 18.98
N THR A 381 28.35 21.95 18.39
CA THR A 381 27.36 22.87 18.98
C THR A 381 26.19 23.09 18.04
N ILE A 382 24.98 22.98 18.58
CA ILE A 382 23.75 23.46 17.93
C ILE A 382 23.24 24.69 18.68
N VAL A 383 22.61 25.61 17.96
CA VAL A 383 21.82 26.70 18.55
C VAL A 383 20.37 26.44 18.16
N THR A 384 19.49 26.28 19.14
CA THR A 384 18.06 26.13 18.86
C THR A 384 17.47 27.46 18.38
N GLY A 385 16.56 27.38 17.42
CA GLY A 385 15.70 28.51 17.08
C GLY A 385 14.66 28.79 18.16
N ASP A 386 13.81 29.77 17.89
CA ASP A 386 12.71 30.14 18.78
C ASP A 386 11.57 29.11 18.75
N LEU A 387 10.63 29.21 19.69
CA LEU A 387 9.37 28.46 19.69
C LEU A 387 8.63 28.69 18.36
N THR A 388 8.12 27.61 17.78
CA THR A 388 7.27 27.67 16.59
C THR A 388 6.01 28.46 16.91
N PRO A 389 5.70 29.57 16.20
CA PRO A 389 4.46 30.31 16.42
C PRO A 389 3.25 29.41 16.22
N LYS A 390 2.32 29.38 17.17
CA LYS A 390 1.12 28.53 17.07
C LYS A 390 -0.10 29.26 17.62
N MET A 391 -1.25 28.98 17.05
CA MET A 391 -2.54 29.46 17.55
C MET A 391 -3.55 28.31 17.45
N TRP A 392 -4.26 28.04 18.54
CA TRP A 392 -5.32 27.05 18.56
C TRP A 392 -6.48 27.47 19.47
N GLY A 393 -7.68 27.10 19.08
CA GLY A 393 -8.91 27.22 19.86
C GLY A 393 -9.84 26.06 19.54
N PRO A 394 -11.07 26.04 20.07
CA PRO A 394 -12.10 25.13 19.61
C PRO A 394 -12.26 25.19 18.08
N GLN A 395 -12.34 24.03 17.45
CA GLN A 395 -12.43 23.86 16.01
C GLN A 395 -13.62 22.95 15.66
N GLY A 396 -14.07 23.01 14.41
CA GLY A 396 -15.19 22.18 13.95
C GLY A 396 -16.52 22.58 14.59
N TYR A 397 -17.45 21.64 14.68
CA TYR A 397 -18.80 21.88 15.20
C TYR A 397 -18.84 21.68 16.71
N GLN A 398 -19.36 22.69 17.43
CA GLN A 398 -19.42 22.74 18.88
C GLN A 398 -20.84 23.06 19.33
N ILE A 399 -21.37 22.30 20.31
CA ILE A 399 -22.65 22.62 20.96
C ILE A 399 -22.35 23.03 22.40
N ILE A 400 -22.90 24.17 22.83
CA ILE A 400 -22.84 24.59 24.24
C ILE A 400 -24.24 24.86 24.81
N THR A 401 -24.42 24.47 26.07
CA THR A 401 -25.64 24.64 26.85
C THR A 401 -25.65 25.98 27.60
N PRO A 402 -26.82 26.50 28.03
CA PRO A 402 -26.92 27.83 28.64
C PRO A 402 -26.07 28.05 29.91
N ASN A 403 -25.73 26.98 30.63
CA ASN A 403 -24.89 26.99 31.84
C ASN A 403 -23.38 27.18 31.58
N ILE A 404 -22.93 27.14 30.34
CA ILE A 404 -21.55 27.45 29.93
C ILE A 404 -21.54 28.91 29.44
N GLU A 405 -20.51 29.71 29.72
CA GLU A 405 -20.40 31.06 29.12
C GLU A 405 -20.03 30.96 27.62
N PRO A 406 -20.54 31.85 26.73
CA PRO A 406 -20.27 31.79 25.29
C PRO A 406 -18.89 32.39 24.95
N LYS A 407 -17.84 31.96 25.65
CA LYS A 407 -16.47 32.47 25.50
C LYS A 407 -15.58 31.44 24.83
N LEU A 408 -14.95 31.83 23.73
CA LEU A 408 -14.02 31.01 22.98
C LEU A 408 -12.62 31.13 23.60
N GLY A 409 -12.08 30.02 24.12
CA GLY A 409 -10.71 29.98 24.64
C GLY A 409 -9.70 29.88 23.50
N ILE A 410 -8.95 30.96 23.25
CA ILE A 410 -7.86 31.03 22.28
C ILE A 410 -6.55 30.85 23.05
N LYS A 411 -5.69 29.95 22.59
CA LYS A 411 -4.34 29.74 23.12
C LYS A 411 -3.32 30.02 22.03
N THR A 412 -2.19 30.61 22.40
CA THR A 412 -1.14 31.03 21.48
C THR A 412 0.24 30.64 21.96
N VAL A 413 1.19 30.58 21.02
CA VAL A 413 2.63 30.55 21.25
C VAL A 413 3.24 31.59 20.30
N ARG A 414 3.90 32.63 20.82
CA ARG A 414 4.49 33.73 20.00
C ARG A 414 3.54 34.30 18.92
N ILE A 415 2.34 34.73 19.32
CA ILE A 415 1.37 35.37 18.42
C ILE A 415 0.91 36.71 19.06
N PRO A 416 1.38 37.88 18.57
CA PRO A 416 0.95 39.20 19.06
C PRO A 416 -0.56 39.43 18.93
N SER A 417 -1.07 39.14 17.73
CA SER A 417 -2.46 39.42 17.38
C SER A 417 -3.01 38.42 16.37
N ALA A 418 -4.34 38.39 16.30
CA ALA A 418 -5.09 37.71 15.26
C ALA A 418 -6.27 38.57 14.83
N PHE A 419 -6.51 38.60 13.52
CA PHE A 419 -7.76 39.08 12.95
C PHE A 419 -8.84 38.03 13.16
N TYR A 420 -10.09 38.47 13.27
CA TYR A 420 -11.23 37.57 13.40
C TYR A 420 -12.34 37.87 12.39
N ARG A 421 -13.07 36.82 12.03
CA ARG A 421 -14.35 36.89 11.33
C ARG A 421 -15.34 36.13 12.20
N VAL A 422 -16.38 36.79 12.69
CA VAL A 422 -17.45 36.16 13.47
C VAL A 422 -18.79 36.63 12.92
N ILE A 423 -19.70 35.70 12.64
CA ILE A 423 -21.05 36.00 12.19
C ILE A 423 -22.11 35.19 12.95
N ALA A 424 -23.22 35.85 13.25
CA ALA A 424 -24.45 35.18 13.63
C ALA A 424 -25.02 34.44 12.41
N LEU A 425 -25.42 33.18 12.58
CA LEU A 425 -26.08 32.38 11.57
C LEU A 425 -27.59 32.28 11.85
N LYS A 426 -28.38 32.43 10.80
CA LYS A 426 -29.80 32.06 10.79
C LYS A 426 -29.91 30.55 10.51
N PRO A 427 -31.01 29.86 10.88
CA PRO A 427 -31.17 28.43 10.62
C PRO A 427 -30.97 28.04 9.15
N GLU A 428 -31.42 28.87 8.21
CA GLU A 428 -31.24 28.67 6.77
C GLU A 428 -29.77 28.73 6.29
N HIS A 429 -28.88 29.37 7.04
CA HIS A 429 -27.46 29.49 6.68
C HIS A 429 -26.65 28.20 6.91
N ILE A 430 -27.22 27.18 7.57
CA ILE A 430 -26.57 25.89 7.87
C ILE A 430 -27.27 24.70 7.19
N LEU A 431 -28.25 24.95 6.31
CA LEU A 431 -28.95 23.91 5.57
C LEU A 431 -28.19 23.53 4.29
N PHE A 432 -27.22 22.63 4.43
CA PHE A 432 -26.45 22.07 3.32
C PHE A 432 -26.65 20.57 3.19
N ARG A 433 -26.41 20.08 1.97
CA ARG A 433 -26.28 18.66 1.68
C ARG A 433 -25.10 18.02 2.43
N GLU A 434 -23.95 18.68 2.46
CA GLU A 434 -22.79 18.18 3.19
C GLU A 434 -22.92 18.39 4.71
N ARG A 435 -22.62 17.33 5.48
CA ARG A 435 -22.60 17.34 6.94
C ARG A 435 -21.57 18.32 7.51
N LEU A 436 -22.04 19.35 8.20
CA LEU A 436 -21.23 20.40 8.84
C LEU A 436 -20.55 19.97 10.14
N ASP A 437 -20.81 18.78 10.68
CA ASP A 437 -20.07 18.26 11.84
C ASP A 437 -18.66 17.76 11.49
N TYR A 438 -18.36 17.53 10.20
CA TYR A 438 -17.01 17.24 9.73
C TYR A 438 -16.16 18.51 9.61
N TYR A 439 -14.94 18.47 10.17
CA TYR A 439 -13.96 19.57 10.14
C TYR A 439 -13.69 20.11 8.72
N TYR A 440 -13.56 19.23 7.74
CA TYR A 440 -13.34 19.61 6.34
C TYR A 440 -14.52 20.42 5.75
N SER A 441 -15.76 20.02 6.07
CA SER A 441 -16.97 20.74 5.65
C SER A 441 -17.02 22.15 6.22
N ILE A 442 -16.58 22.34 7.47
CA ILE A 442 -16.51 23.66 8.10
C ILE A 442 -15.45 24.55 7.45
N ASN A 443 -14.23 24.04 7.19
CA ASN A 443 -13.22 24.83 6.48
C ASN A 443 -13.72 25.27 5.09
N LYS A 444 -14.31 24.33 4.33
CA LYS A 444 -14.91 24.64 3.02
C LYS A 444 -16.08 25.64 3.14
N PHE A 445 -16.90 25.55 4.19
CA PHE A 445 -17.95 26.55 4.46
C PHE A 445 -17.34 27.94 4.70
N MET A 446 -16.33 28.04 5.57
CA MET A 446 -15.64 29.29 5.91
C MET A 446 -14.89 29.92 4.72
N GLU A 447 -14.33 29.11 3.82
CA GLU A 447 -13.71 29.59 2.57
C GLU A 447 -14.72 30.22 1.60
N ASN A 448 -15.95 29.70 1.56
CA ASN A 448 -16.98 30.14 0.60
C ASN A 448 -17.79 31.36 1.07
N ILE A 449 -17.83 31.65 2.37
CA ILE A 449 -18.58 32.81 2.91
C ILE A 449 -17.73 34.10 2.90
N ARG A 450 -18.20 35.13 2.17
CA ARG A 450 -17.54 36.45 2.14
C ARG A 450 -17.94 37.31 3.33
N ILE A 451 -17.36 37.03 4.49
CA ILE A 451 -17.46 37.89 5.68
C ILE A 451 -16.35 38.96 5.61
N PRO A 452 -16.66 40.27 5.70
CA PRO A 452 -15.64 41.29 5.89
C PRO A 452 -14.85 41.03 7.18
N GLU A 453 -13.52 41.05 7.10
CA GLU A 453 -12.66 40.98 8.28
C GLU A 453 -12.94 42.15 9.21
N LYS A 454 -13.33 41.86 10.46
CA LYS A 454 -13.19 42.85 11.52
C LYS A 454 -11.72 42.89 11.89
N LYS A 455 -11.01 43.90 11.39
CA LYS A 455 -9.63 44.20 11.73
C LYS A 455 -9.52 44.89 13.10
N GLU A 456 -10.18 44.30 14.09
CA GLU A 456 -10.00 44.64 15.50
C GLU A 456 -8.99 43.62 16.03
N ASP A 457 -7.75 44.06 16.25
CA ASP A 457 -6.68 43.20 16.76
C ASP A 457 -7.03 42.73 18.18
N ILE A 458 -7.31 41.44 18.31
CA ILE A 458 -7.31 40.80 19.62
C ILE A 458 -5.86 40.78 20.08
N GLN A 459 -5.58 41.47 21.17
CA GLN A 459 -4.28 41.41 21.83
C GLN A 459 -4.12 40.00 22.43
N LEU A 460 -3.11 39.29 21.96
CA LEU A 460 -2.79 37.93 22.36
C LEU A 460 -1.48 37.96 23.16
N ASN A 461 -0.54 37.05 22.90
CA ASN A 461 0.70 36.98 23.66
C ASN A 461 1.91 36.80 22.73
N GLU A 462 2.80 37.79 22.75
CA GLU A 462 4.04 37.82 21.98
C GLU A 462 5.08 36.83 22.52
N GLU A 463 5.07 36.52 23.82
CA GLU A 463 6.11 35.72 24.48
C GLU A 463 5.55 34.45 25.13
N GLY A 464 6.14 33.29 24.83
CA GLY A 464 5.73 32.03 25.44
C GLY A 464 4.26 31.65 25.15
N ILE A 465 3.59 31.02 26.12
CA ILE A 465 2.23 30.49 25.96
C ILE A 465 1.18 31.51 26.45
N GLY A 466 0.31 31.97 25.55
CA GLY A 466 -0.84 32.82 25.87
C GLY A 466 -2.16 32.04 26.02
N LYS A 467 -3.10 32.61 26.79
CA LYS A 467 -4.51 32.18 26.80
C LYS A 467 -5.44 33.39 26.96
N THR A 468 -6.22 33.66 25.92
CA THR A 468 -7.21 34.75 25.86
C THR A 468 -8.61 34.15 25.66
N PHE A 469 -9.64 34.86 26.13
CA PHE A 469 -11.04 34.47 25.91
C PHE A 469 -11.75 35.52 25.05
N PHE A 470 -12.34 35.09 23.94
CA PHE A 470 -13.15 35.94 23.06
C PHE A 470 -14.64 35.76 23.35
N ASP A 471 -15.37 36.84 23.60
CA ASP A 471 -16.80 36.79 23.93
C ASP A 471 -17.67 36.72 22.67
N LEU A 472 -18.49 35.66 22.55
CA LEU A 472 -19.43 35.47 21.46
C LEU A 472 -20.84 36.01 21.79
N SER A 473 -21.10 36.47 23.03
CA SER A 473 -22.40 37.06 23.43
C SER A 473 -22.93 38.13 22.44
N PRO A 474 -22.09 39.05 21.89
CA PRO A 474 -22.56 40.05 20.92
C PRO A 474 -23.03 39.50 19.57
N TYR A 475 -22.79 38.22 19.29
CA TYR A 475 -23.14 37.53 18.03
C TYR A 475 -24.29 36.53 18.20
N LEU A 476 -24.88 36.47 19.40
CA LEU A 476 -26.03 35.63 19.72
C LEU A 476 -27.31 36.47 19.74
N ASN A 477 -28.48 35.82 19.81
CA ASN A 477 -29.75 36.53 19.93
C ASN A 477 -29.89 37.19 21.32
N LYS A 478 -30.94 38.01 21.48
CA LYS A 478 -31.26 38.72 22.73
C LYS A 478 -31.39 37.83 23.99
N ASP A 479 -31.69 36.54 23.80
CA ASP A 479 -31.87 35.55 24.86
C ASP A 479 -30.57 34.73 25.08
N ASN A 480 -29.47 35.17 24.45
CA ASN A 480 -28.16 34.54 24.44
C ASN A 480 -28.17 33.11 23.87
N PHE A 481 -28.85 32.89 22.75
CA PHE A 481 -28.88 31.64 21.98
C PHE A 481 -28.61 31.87 20.49
N GLY A 482 -28.23 30.83 19.75
CA GLY A 482 -28.03 30.89 18.30
C GLY A 482 -26.80 30.13 17.82
N ALA A 483 -26.62 30.12 16.50
CA ALA A 483 -25.43 29.57 15.85
C ALA A 483 -24.48 30.70 15.43
N VAL A 484 -23.18 30.50 15.61
CA VAL A 484 -22.12 31.47 15.32
C VAL A 484 -20.99 30.76 14.59
N ALA A 485 -20.67 31.21 13.37
CA ALA A 485 -19.46 30.79 12.67
C ALA A 485 -18.32 31.75 12.97
N TYR A 486 -17.12 31.21 13.21
CA TYR A 486 -15.94 31.99 13.55
C TYR A 486 -14.68 31.47 12.85
N SER A 487 -13.80 32.41 12.52
CA SER A 487 -12.46 32.20 11.97
C SER A 487 -11.51 33.17 12.64
N PHE A 488 -10.36 32.68 13.12
CA PHE A 488 -9.28 33.49 13.68
C PHE A 488 -8.02 33.23 12.89
N LYS A 489 -7.33 34.30 12.50
CA LYS A 489 -6.19 34.25 11.58
C LYS A 489 -5.10 35.21 12.05
N SER A 490 -3.92 34.67 12.35
CA SER A 490 -2.74 35.49 12.60
C SER A 490 -1.98 35.73 11.29
N PRO A 491 -1.49 36.96 11.02
CA PRO A 491 -0.66 37.23 9.85
C PRO A 491 0.78 36.68 9.96
N VAL A 492 1.16 36.09 11.10
CA VAL A 492 2.48 35.48 11.30
C VAL A 492 2.66 34.28 10.35
N VAL A 493 3.75 34.29 9.57
CA VAL A 493 4.09 33.30 8.54
C VAL A 493 5.55 32.82 8.60
N GLU A 494 6.25 33.02 9.72
CA GLU A 494 7.71 32.79 9.88
C GLU A 494 8.27 31.55 9.16
N CYS A 495 7.75 30.35 9.48
CA CYS A 495 8.10 29.09 8.81
C CYS A 495 6.87 28.32 8.26
N TYR A 496 5.78 29.04 7.96
CA TYR A 496 4.56 28.49 7.37
C TYR A 496 4.35 29.03 5.95
N GLU A 497 3.89 28.17 5.03
CA GLU A 497 3.45 28.60 3.68
C GLU A 497 2.15 29.41 3.69
N LYS A 498 1.36 29.29 4.76
CA LYS A 498 0.05 29.95 4.92
C LYS A 498 -0.06 30.59 6.31
N PRO A 499 -0.81 31.69 6.46
CA PRO A 499 -1.12 32.27 7.77
C PRO A 499 -1.74 31.24 8.71
N ILE A 500 -1.41 31.33 10.01
CA ILE A 500 -1.95 30.42 11.03
C ILE A 500 -3.41 30.79 11.25
N GLU A 501 -4.33 29.87 10.96
CA GLU A 501 -5.75 30.06 11.16
C GLU A 501 -6.45 28.85 11.80
N PHE A 502 -7.56 29.11 12.48
CA PHE A 502 -8.49 28.08 12.92
C PHE A 502 -9.94 28.54 12.76
N ASN A 503 -10.80 27.57 12.46
CA ASN A 503 -12.20 27.78 12.09
C ASN A 503 -13.12 26.90 12.93
N GLY A 504 -14.31 27.40 13.23
CA GLY A 504 -15.34 26.62 13.93
C GLY A 504 -16.74 27.18 13.79
N LEU A 505 -17.70 26.35 14.19
CA LEU A 505 -19.12 26.65 14.21
C LEU A 505 -19.66 26.27 15.59
N LEU A 506 -20.15 27.25 16.34
CA LEU A 506 -20.72 27.05 17.67
C LEU A 506 -22.23 27.24 17.64
N LEU A 507 -22.98 26.23 18.08
CA LEU A 507 -24.40 26.31 18.39
C LEU A 507 -24.59 26.42 19.90
N ARG A 508 -25.09 27.56 20.36
CA ARG A 508 -25.60 27.71 21.73
C ARG A 508 -27.10 27.46 21.75
N THR A 509 -27.51 26.38 22.40
CA THR A 509 -28.91 25.92 22.47
C THR A 509 -29.18 25.22 23.79
N ASN A 510 -30.45 25.20 24.22
CA ASN A 510 -30.89 24.21 25.22
C ASN A 510 -31.70 23.07 24.60
N LEU A 511 -31.93 23.06 23.29
CA LEU A 511 -32.73 22.03 22.62
C LEU A 511 -31.84 20.86 22.19
N GLY A 512 -32.08 19.70 22.79
CA GLY A 512 -31.59 18.40 22.33
C GLY A 512 -32.68 17.70 21.51
N ILE A 513 -32.35 17.29 20.29
CA ILE A 513 -33.29 16.64 19.37
C ILE A 513 -32.83 15.20 19.15
N PHE A 514 -33.73 14.25 19.36
CA PHE A 514 -33.59 12.86 18.96
C PHE A 514 -34.59 12.56 17.83
N THR A 515 -34.14 11.86 16.79
CA THR A 515 -34.98 11.44 15.66
C THR A 515 -34.82 9.95 15.39
N GLN A 516 -35.91 9.31 14.99
CA GLN A 516 -35.92 7.94 14.48
C GLN A 516 -36.94 7.84 13.34
N PHE A 517 -36.48 7.40 12.17
CA PHE A 517 -37.30 7.32 10.96
C PHE A 517 -37.44 5.88 10.49
N HIS A 518 -38.68 5.48 10.19
CA HIS A 518 -39.06 4.21 9.60
C HIS A 518 -39.93 4.46 8.35
N PRO A 519 -40.06 3.50 7.41
CA PRO A 519 -40.90 3.66 6.22
C PRO A 519 -42.37 3.99 6.51
N THR A 520 -42.86 3.70 7.71
CA THR A 520 -44.27 3.88 8.14
C THR A 520 -44.45 4.89 9.28
N ALA A 521 -43.39 5.41 9.89
CA ALA A 521 -43.48 6.34 11.01
C ALA A 521 -42.19 7.14 11.20
N GLY A 522 -42.32 8.41 11.56
CA GLY A 522 -41.21 9.22 12.07
C GLY A 522 -41.47 9.60 13.52
N ILE A 523 -40.46 9.51 14.37
CA ILE A 523 -40.51 9.94 15.76
C ILE A 523 -39.44 11.00 15.97
N ILE A 524 -39.85 12.16 16.46
CA ILE A 524 -38.98 13.29 16.80
C ILE A 524 -39.26 13.63 18.25
N LYS A 525 -38.22 13.71 19.08
CA LYS A 525 -38.33 14.07 20.49
C LYS A 525 -37.38 15.22 20.83
N VAL A 526 -37.90 16.24 21.52
CA VAL A 526 -37.16 17.43 21.92
C VAL A 526 -37.16 17.55 23.44
N ASN A 527 -35.96 17.52 24.01
CA ASN A 527 -35.73 17.66 25.44
C ASN A 527 -34.72 18.80 25.70
N GLN A 528 -34.72 19.33 26.92
CA GLN A 528 -33.71 20.27 27.37
C GLN A 528 -32.36 19.56 27.56
N LEU A 529 -31.27 20.15 27.07
CA LEU A 529 -29.92 19.62 27.24
C LEU A 529 -29.40 19.77 28.69
N THR A 530 -29.91 20.74 29.45
CA THR A 530 -29.47 21.00 30.84
C THR A 530 -30.02 20.02 31.88
N ASP A 531 -31.26 19.56 31.72
CA ASP A 531 -31.99 18.78 32.73
C ASP A 531 -32.78 17.57 32.17
N GLY A 532 -32.83 17.42 30.85
CA GLY A 532 -33.54 16.33 30.19
C GLY A 532 -35.07 16.46 30.18
N LEU A 533 -35.66 17.57 30.63
CA LEU A 533 -37.12 17.77 30.62
C LEU A 533 -37.65 17.94 29.18
N PRO A 534 -38.89 17.49 28.87
CA PRO A 534 -39.48 17.66 27.54
C PRO A 534 -39.72 19.14 27.18
N VAL A 535 -39.60 19.48 25.89
CA VAL A 535 -39.85 20.85 25.39
C VAL A 535 -41.07 20.87 24.47
N ALA A 536 -42.21 21.23 25.04
CA ALA A 536 -43.48 21.37 24.33
C ALA A 536 -43.51 22.61 23.42
N GLY A 537 -44.35 22.57 22.37
CA GLY A 537 -44.55 23.73 21.48
C GLY A 537 -43.37 24.04 20.55
N THR A 538 -42.36 23.17 20.47
CA THR A 538 -41.20 23.36 19.61
C THR A 538 -41.60 23.15 18.16
N LYS A 539 -41.47 24.19 17.31
CA LYS A 539 -41.68 24.06 15.86
C LYS A 539 -40.52 23.31 15.21
N ILE A 540 -40.83 22.19 14.60
CA ILE A 540 -39.91 21.35 13.83
C ILE A 540 -40.13 21.53 12.34
N ARG A 541 -39.04 21.49 11.57
CA ARG A 541 -39.03 21.46 10.11
C ARG A 541 -38.09 20.35 9.65
N LEU A 542 -38.54 19.51 8.73
CA LEU A 542 -37.73 18.47 8.11
C LEU A 542 -37.44 18.86 6.65
N TYR A 543 -36.20 18.69 6.22
CA TYR A 543 -35.71 19.02 4.88
C TYR A 543 -35.13 17.77 4.24
N ARG A 544 -35.26 17.62 2.92
CA ARG A 544 -34.64 16.51 2.18
C ARG A 544 -33.22 16.90 1.79
N GLU A 545 -32.22 16.08 2.10
CA GLU A 545 -30.82 16.34 1.73
C GLU A 545 -30.65 16.65 0.23
N ASP A 546 -31.35 15.91 -0.63
CA ASP A 546 -31.36 16.09 -2.09
C ASP A 546 -32.03 17.41 -2.56
N ASP A 547 -32.68 18.17 -1.69
CA ASP A 547 -33.19 19.53 -1.98
C ASP A 547 -32.27 20.63 -1.39
N LEU A 548 -31.30 20.26 -0.55
CA LEU A 548 -30.37 21.21 0.05
C LEU A 548 -29.25 21.58 -0.93
N PRO A 549 -28.81 22.84 -0.93
CA PRO A 549 -27.66 23.26 -1.72
C PRO A 549 -26.37 22.59 -1.25
N ARG A 550 -25.41 22.52 -2.17
CA ARG A 550 -24.03 22.13 -1.92
C ARG A 550 -23.23 23.26 -1.25
N LEU A 551 -22.13 22.93 -0.56
CA LEU A 551 -21.29 23.92 0.13
C LEU A 551 -20.68 25.02 -0.76
N ASP A 552 -20.48 24.77 -2.06
CA ASP A 552 -20.04 25.81 -3.01
C ASP A 552 -21.07 26.94 -3.20
N LYS A 553 -22.32 26.72 -2.78
CA LYS A 553 -23.40 27.72 -2.76
C LYS A 553 -23.57 28.42 -1.42
N ALA A 554 -22.69 28.19 -0.45
CA ALA A 554 -22.76 28.86 0.86
C ALA A 554 -22.77 30.38 0.75
N ARG A 555 -21.98 30.94 -0.19
CA ARG A 555 -21.97 32.38 -0.49
C ARG A 555 -23.35 32.90 -0.88
N ASP A 556 -24.06 32.16 -1.71
CA ASP A 556 -25.32 32.59 -2.30
C ASP A 556 -26.44 32.52 -1.25
N LEU A 557 -26.40 31.54 -0.33
CA LEU A 557 -27.28 31.47 0.85
C LEU A 557 -27.04 32.60 1.86
N MET A 558 -25.80 33.03 2.05
CA MET A 558 -25.46 34.14 2.94
C MET A 558 -25.84 35.52 2.36
N SER A 559 -26.18 35.59 1.07
CA SER A 559 -26.62 36.81 0.40
C SER A 559 -28.15 36.95 0.50
N GLU A 560 -28.67 38.14 0.84
CA GLU A 560 -30.13 38.39 0.87
C GLU A 560 -30.78 38.34 -0.53
N THR A 561 -29.96 38.19 -1.58
CA THR A 561 -30.33 37.92 -2.98
C THR A 561 -30.39 36.42 -3.32
N GLY A 562 -30.60 35.56 -2.32
CA GLY A 562 -30.25 34.14 -2.36
C GLY A 562 -31.06 33.19 -3.27
N PRO A 563 -30.64 31.90 -3.32
CA PRO A 563 -31.21 30.84 -4.16
C PRO A 563 -32.69 30.51 -3.82
N PRO A 564 -33.40 29.69 -4.65
CA PRO A 564 -34.81 29.37 -4.42
C PRO A 564 -35.08 28.89 -3.00
N LYS A 565 -36.17 29.40 -2.41
CA LYS A 565 -36.60 29.14 -1.01
C LYS A 565 -36.46 27.67 -0.65
N ILE A 566 -35.54 27.34 0.25
CA ILE A 566 -35.41 25.99 0.80
C ILE A 566 -36.71 25.65 1.52
N GLN A 567 -37.50 24.74 0.95
CA GLN A 567 -38.79 24.36 1.47
C GLN A 567 -38.66 23.09 2.33
N ALA A 568 -39.20 23.14 3.55
CA ALA A 568 -39.34 21.96 4.38
C ALA A 568 -40.35 20.99 3.73
N CYS A 569 -40.02 19.70 3.68
CA CYS A 569 -40.95 18.68 3.22
C CYS A 569 -42.05 18.37 4.25
N PHE A 570 -41.79 18.70 5.52
CA PHE A 570 -42.73 18.58 6.64
C PHE A 570 -42.46 19.68 7.67
N GLU A 571 -43.53 20.22 8.26
CA GLU A 571 -43.48 21.06 9.46
C GLU A 571 -44.44 20.50 10.52
N GLY A 572 -44.04 20.54 11.79
CA GLY A 572 -44.85 20.09 12.91
C GLY A 572 -44.48 20.79 14.22
N VAL A 573 -45.16 20.45 15.31
CA VAL A 573 -44.96 21.05 16.64
C VAL A 573 -45.00 19.94 17.69
N THR A 574 -44.09 19.98 18.68
CA THR A 574 -44.06 18.99 19.76
C THR A 574 -45.22 19.13 20.75
N ASP A 575 -45.70 17.98 21.24
CA ASP A 575 -46.70 17.87 22.31
C ASP A 575 -46.12 18.20 23.70
N GLU A 576 -46.94 18.07 24.75
CA GLU A 576 -46.54 18.28 26.15
C GLU A 576 -45.39 17.38 26.62
N ASN A 577 -45.18 16.23 25.97
CA ASN A 577 -44.09 15.28 26.23
C ASN A 577 -42.84 15.56 25.38
N GLY A 578 -42.81 16.68 24.65
CA GLY A 578 -41.73 17.02 23.72
C GLY A 578 -41.71 16.13 22.47
N LEU A 579 -42.78 15.39 22.18
CA LEU A 579 -42.87 14.40 21.13
C LEU A 579 -43.60 14.95 19.89
N LEU A 580 -43.12 14.57 18.71
CA LEU A 580 -43.77 14.79 17.43
C LEU A 580 -43.68 13.49 16.62
N VAL A 581 -44.84 12.98 16.21
CA VAL A 581 -44.96 11.74 15.43
C VAL A 581 -45.45 12.06 14.02
N MET A 582 -44.79 11.49 13.02
CA MET A 582 -45.16 11.61 11.60
C MET A 582 -45.93 10.37 11.14
N THR A 583 -47.03 10.58 10.42
CA THR A 583 -47.83 9.50 9.82
C THR A 583 -47.10 8.87 8.60
N PRO A 584 -47.52 7.68 8.11
CA PRO A 584 -46.97 7.09 6.90
C PRO A 584 -47.02 8.03 5.68
N GLU A 585 -48.09 8.81 5.55
CA GLU A 585 -48.29 9.76 4.44
C GLU A 585 -47.32 10.94 4.53
N GLN A 586 -47.08 11.45 5.74
CA GLN A 586 -46.14 12.54 6.01
C GLN A 586 -44.68 12.08 5.79
N MET A 587 -44.34 10.86 6.22
CA MET A 587 -43.07 10.23 5.89
C MET A 587 -42.91 10.08 4.37
N ALA A 588 -43.93 9.55 3.69
CA ALA A 588 -43.91 9.38 2.24
C ALA A 588 -43.69 10.71 1.49
N SER A 589 -44.32 11.81 1.91
CA SER A 589 -44.11 13.14 1.31
C SER A 589 -42.70 13.69 1.50
N CYS A 590 -42.02 13.31 2.59
CA CYS A 590 -40.61 13.65 2.84
C CYS A 590 -39.61 12.72 2.15
N THR A 591 -40.01 11.56 1.62
CA THR A 591 -39.11 10.69 0.87
C THR A 591 -39.16 10.96 -0.65
N LYS A 592 -38.01 11.08 -1.32
CA LYS A 592 -37.94 10.93 -2.79
C LYS A 592 -37.94 9.43 -3.10
N ARG A 593 -38.96 8.92 -3.79
CA ARG A 593 -38.94 7.55 -4.33
C ARG A 593 -37.87 7.42 -5.42
N ARG A 594 -36.66 7.01 -5.03
CA ARG A 594 -35.68 6.33 -5.91
C ARG A 594 -35.61 4.84 -5.57
N ALA A 595 -36.78 4.21 -5.45
CA ALA A 595 -36.91 2.77 -5.52
C ALA A 595 -37.30 2.39 -6.95
N THR A 596 -36.30 2.17 -7.81
CA THR A 596 -36.47 1.13 -8.82
C THR A 596 -36.62 -0.18 -8.04
N ASN A 597 -37.60 -1.00 -8.39
CA ASN A 597 -37.89 -2.24 -7.68
C ASN A 597 -36.79 -3.30 -7.95
N LYS A 598 -35.63 -3.15 -7.31
CA LYS A 598 -34.62 -4.20 -7.18
C LYS A 598 -34.77 -4.79 -5.78
N ALA A 599 -35.30 -6.01 -5.71
CA ALA A 599 -35.58 -6.68 -4.46
C ALA A 599 -34.30 -6.87 -3.64
N ILE A 600 -34.39 -6.65 -2.32
CA ILE A 600 -33.37 -7.05 -1.37
C ILE A 600 -33.40 -8.59 -1.32
N ASN A 601 -32.41 -9.23 -1.94
CA ASN A 601 -32.20 -10.67 -1.82
C ASN A 601 -30.70 -10.96 -1.96
N GLU A 602 -30.04 -11.36 -0.88
CA GLU A 602 -28.57 -11.27 -0.69
C GLU A 602 -27.74 -12.32 -1.44
N LEU A 603 -28.32 -13.09 -2.37
CA LEU A 603 -27.73 -14.34 -2.87
C LEU A 603 -27.55 -14.47 -4.39
N LEU A 604 -27.92 -13.46 -5.19
CA LEU A 604 -27.62 -13.44 -6.64
C LEU A 604 -27.25 -12.02 -7.11
N PRO A 605 -26.12 -11.83 -7.82
CA PRO A 605 -25.87 -10.56 -8.51
C PRO A 605 -26.89 -10.39 -9.65
N PRO A 606 -27.43 -9.19 -9.87
CA PRO A 606 -28.35 -8.96 -10.99
C PRO A 606 -27.60 -9.05 -12.33
N GLU A 607 -28.18 -9.79 -13.28
CA GLU A 607 -27.68 -9.88 -14.64
C GLU A 607 -27.59 -8.51 -15.31
N MET A 608 -26.62 -8.34 -16.22
CA MET A 608 -26.36 -7.09 -16.92
C MET A 608 -27.51 -6.73 -17.87
N ASP A 609 -27.98 -5.48 -17.77
CA ASP A 609 -28.60 -4.79 -18.89
C ASP A 609 -27.48 -4.07 -19.68
N PRO A 610 -27.28 -4.35 -20.98
CA PRO A 610 -26.22 -3.72 -21.77
C PRO A 610 -26.32 -2.19 -21.91
N ASP A 611 -27.47 -1.59 -21.65
CA ASP A 611 -27.72 -0.17 -21.90
C ASP A 611 -27.52 0.75 -20.67
N ASP A 612 -27.09 0.24 -19.51
CA ASP A 612 -26.87 1.05 -18.29
C ASP A 612 -25.50 1.77 -18.25
N ILE A 613 -25.45 2.94 -18.90
CA ILE A 613 -24.29 3.84 -18.97
C ILE A 613 -23.91 4.56 -17.65
N MET A 614 -24.47 4.19 -16.48
CA MET A 614 -24.19 4.85 -15.19
C MET A 614 -23.75 3.90 -14.06
N TYR A 615 -23.25 2.71 -14.39
CA TYR A 615 -22.67 1.80 -13.39
C TYR A 615 -21.28 2.25 -12.89
N ASN A 616 -21.23 2.93 -11.75
CA ASN A 616 -19.99 3.13 -10.98
C ASN A 616 -19.89 2.08 -9.85
N ARG A 617 -18.84 1.25 -9.92
CA ARG A 617 -18.60 0.09 -9.06
C ARG A 617 -18.19 0.41 -7.62
N GLU A 618 -17.88 1.67 -7.29
CA GLU A 618 -17.37 2.08 -5.97
C GLU A 618 -18.44 2.50 -4.95
N ARG A 619 -19.71 2.65 -5.37
CA ARG A 619 -20.80 3.06 -4.47
C ARG A 619 -21.72 1.90 -4.11
N PHE A 620 -21.45 1.28 -2.96
CA PHE A 620 -22.41 0.40 -2.30
C PHE A 620 -23.70 1.16 -2.01
N GLY A 621 -24.82 0.67 -2.55
CA GLY A 621 -26.14 1.22 -2.33
C GLY A 621 -26.71 0.77 -0.97
N PHE A 622 -26.31 1.45 0.11
CA PHE A 622 -27.16 1.52 1.28
C PHE A 622 -28.24 2.59 1.02
N ALA A 623 -29.50 2.19 1.18
CA ALA A 623 -30.57 3.16 1.35
C ALA A 623 -30.43 3.74 2.77
N GLU A 624 -29.72 4.85 2.90
CA GLU A 624 -29.73 5.61 4.15
C GLU A 624 -31.17 6.07 4.43
N PRO A 625 -31.67 5.94 5.68
CA PRO A 625 -32.90 6.60 6.08
C PRO A 625 -32.72 8.13 6.00
N PRO A 626 -33.81 8.90 5.79
CA PRO A 626 -33.75 10.33 5.47
C PRO A 626 -33.20 11.22 6.59
#